data_AF-A0A959K8S6-F1
#
_entry.id   AF-A0A959K8S6-F1
#
_cell.length_a   1.000
_cell.length_b   1.000
_cell.length_c   1.000
_cell.angle_alpha   90.00
_cell.angle_beta   90.00
_cell.angle_gamma   90.00
#
_symmetry.space_group_name_H-M   'P 1'
#
loop_
_entity.id
_entity.type
_entity.pdbx_description
1 polymer ?
#
loop_
_entity_poly.entity_id
_entity_poly.type
_entity_poly.pdbx_seq_one_letter_code
_entity_poly.pdbx_strand_id
1 'polypeptide(L)'
;SGGYFADPGYKDVSGLDHLGFPFAEVLREGTFSVRKVDGSGGRIDQATCTEQLLYEIHDPARYPTPDVIADFSGVSLTEEGSDCVTVRGGKGHPPSGQLKVSIGYRDGYQGEGQISYGGVNAVARGQLASEILQKRFARWQIPAEDLRFDLIGLNALYGKGTESVAPAEVRLRVTVRSMSPSIAAKVGREVEALYTNGPAGGGGAVAQVREIVAIQSVLIPAELVKPQIHLEKI
;
A
#
# COMPACT_ATOMS: atom_id res chain seq x y z
N SER A 1 -1.16 3.85 -17.97
CA SER A 1 -1.05 2.75 -18.95
C SER A 1 -1.50 1.40 -18.38
N GLY A 2 -2.41 1.35 -17.38
CA GLY A 2 -3.07 0.09 -16.98
C GLY A 2 -2.36 -0.79 -15.93
N GLY A 3 -1.23 -0.37 -15.34
CA GLY A 3 -0.50 -1.18 -14.35
C GLY A 3 -1.33 -1.58 -13.11
N TYR A 4 -2.08 -0.65 -12.52
CA TYR A 4 -3.02 -0.90 -11.40
C TYR A 4 -4.45 -1.27 -11.86
N PHE A 5 -4.68 -1.37 -13.17
CA PHE A 5 -5.98 -1.73 -13.76
C PHE A 5 -6.10 -3.24 -14.02
N ALA A 6 -4.97 -3.89 -14.30
CA ALA A 6 -4.95 -5.27 -14.76
C ALA A 6 -5.53 -6.24 -13.73
N ASP A 7 -6.46 -7.08 -14.18
CA ASP A 7 -7.08 -8.16 -13.41
C ASP A 7 -7.22 -9.39 -14.33
N PRO A 8 -6.36 -10.41 -14.21
CA PRO A 8 -6.31 -11.52 -15.16
C PRO A 8 -7.66 -12.21 -15.37
N GLY A 9 -8.12 -12.25 -16.63
CA GLY A 9 -9.40 -12.85 -17.03
C GLY A 9 -10.61 -11.91 -16.94
N TYR A 10 -10.44 -10.69 -16.42
CA TYR A 10 -11.50 -9.67 -16.37
C TYR A 10 -11.09 -8.35 -17.05
N LYS A 11 -9.87 -7.90 -16.78
CA LYS A 11 -9.29 -6.64 -17.26
C LYS A 11 -7.88 -6.92 -17.78
N ASP A 12 -7.79 -7.66 -18.86
CA ASP A 12 -6.49 -8.05 -19.41
C ASP A 12 -5.76 -6.83 -20.02
N VAL A 13 -4.48 -6.73 -19.68
CA VAL A 13 -3.56 -5.68 -20.13
C VAL A 13 -2.28 -6.35 -20.63
N SER A 14 -1.90 -6.10 -21.87
CA SER A 14 -0.69 -6.65 -22.47
C SER A 14 0.56 -5.83 -22.15
N GLY A 15 1.74 -6.46 -22.20
CA GLY A 15 3.02 -5.76 -22.08
C GLY A 15 3.23 -5.04 -20.74
N LEU A 16 2.68 -5.58 -19.64
CA LEU A 16 2.83 -5.01 -18.28
C LEU A 16 4.30 -4.92 -17.82
N ASP A 17 5.19 -5.73 -18.41
CA ASP A 17 6.64 -5.71 -18.20
C ASP A 17 7.35 -4.55 -18.90
N HIS A 18 6.68 -3.83 -19.81
CA HIS A 18 7.24 -2.73 -20.59
C HIS A 18 6.33 -1.48 -20.58
N LEU A 19 5.74 -1.16 -19.43
CA LEU A 19 4.89 0.01 -19.27
C LEU A 19 5.69 1.32 -19.36
N GLY A 20 5.17 2.27 -20.14
CA GLY A 20 5.56 3.67 -20.07
C GLY A 20 4.68 4.47 -19.12
N PHE A 21 5.19 5.58 -18.58
CA PHE A 21 4.34 6.58 -17.94
C PHE A 21 3.43 7.24 -18.98
N PRO A 22 2.12 7.37 -18.73
CA PRO A 22 1.27 8.15 -19.61
C PRO A 22 1.66 9.62 -19.57
N PHE A 23 1.39 10.34 -20.65
CA PHE A 23 1.56 11.78 -20.73
C PHE A 23 0.25 12.44 -21.18
N ALA A 24 0.12 13.73 -20.87
CA ALA A 24 -1.00 14.53 -21.30
C ALA A 24 -0.53 15.58 -22.31
N GLU A 25 -1.19 15.65 -23.47
CA GLU A 25 -1.07 16.76 -24.40
C GLU A 25 -2.14 17.79 -24.04
N VAL A 26 -1.74 18.91 -23.44
CA VAL A 26 -2.67 19.91 -22.88
C VAL A 26 -2.81 21.08 -23.85
N LEU A 27 -4.05 21.36 -24.28
CA LEU A 27 -4.39 22.50 -25.12
C LEU A 27 -4.59 23.76 -24.26
N ARG A 28 -4.49 24.93 -24.89
CA ARG A 28 -4.55 26.23 -24.21
C ARG A 28 -5.86 26.46 -23.46
N GLU A 29 -6.95 25.93 -23.98
CA GLU A 29 -8.30 26.00 -23.42
C GLU A 29 -8.56 24.99 -22.29
N GLY A 30 -7.57 24.17 -21.93
CA GLY A 30 -7.65 23.21 -20.82
C GLY A 30 -8.21 21.84 -21.17
N THR A 31 -8.63 21.61 -22.42
CA THR A 31 -8.84 20.25 -22.96
C THR A 31 -7.48 19.56 -23.07
N PHE A 32 -7.40 18.27 -22.74
CA PHE A 32 -6.16 17.51 -22.90
C PHE A 32 -6.41 16.08 -23.31
N SER A 33 -5.43 15.46 -23.96
CA SER A 33 -5.48 14.04 -24.32
C SER A 33 -4.45 13.26 -23.53
N VAL A 34 -4.89 12.20 -22.85
CA VAL A 34 -4.03 11.22 -22.17
C VAL A 34 -3.58 10.18 -23.18
N ARG A 35 -2.27 9.98 -23.28
CA ARG A 35 -1.64 9.07 -24.24
C ARG A 35 -0.53 8.28 -23.57
N LYS A 36 0.01 7.27 -24.25
CA LYS A 36 1.25 6.58 -23.87
C LYS A 36 2.28 6.63 -24.99
N VAL A 37 3.53 6.38 -24.64
CA VAL A 37 4.64 6.33 -25.61
C VAL A 37 4.41 5.18 -26.59
N ASP A 38 4.60 5.44 -27.89
CA ASP A 38 4.48 4.43 -28.93
C ASP A 38 5.46 3.26 -28.69
N GLY A 39 4.99 2.03 -28.89
CA GLY A 39 5.76 0.82 -28.61
C GLY A 39 5.88 0.44 -27.11
N SER A 40 5.43 1.29 -26.18
CA SER A 40 5.27 0.89 -24.78
C SER A 40 4.04 -0.01 -24.60
N GLY A 41 4.12 -0.90 -23.61
CA GLY A 41 3.03 -1.79 -23.24
C GLY A 41 1.91 -1.08 -22.49
N GLY A 42 0.93 -1.86 -22.05
CA GLY A 42 -0.24 -1.33 -21.39
C GLY A 42 -1.32 -0.86 -22.34
N ARG A 43 -2.34 -0.20 -21.79
CA ARG A 43 -3.44 0.41 -22.56
C ARG A 43 -3.84 1.75 -21.96
N ILE A 44 -4.31 2.65 -22.83
CA ILE A 44 -4.98 3.91 -22.45
C ILE A 44 -6.34 3.94 -23.14
N ASP A 45 -7.39 3.96 -22.33
CA ASP A 45 -8.78 3.91 -22.77
C ASP A 45 -9.69 4.52 -21.70
N GLN A 46 -10.99 4.61 -21.97
CA GLN A 46 -11.93 5.22 -21.07
C GLN A 46 -11.97 4.50 -19.72
N ALA A 47 -11.88 3.18 -19.69
CA ALA A 47 -11.92 2.40 -18.45
C ALA A 47 -10.72 2.72 -17.54
N THR A 48 -9.50 2.66 -18.10
CA THR A 48 -8.26 2.98 -17.37
C THR A 48 -8.23 4.43 -16.90
N CYS A 49 -8.67 5.38 -17.72
CA CYS A 49 -8.77 6.79 -17.33
C CYS A 49 -9.86 7.03 -16.27
N THR A 50 -11.00 6.32 -16.35
CA THR A 50 -12.10 6.44 -15.37
C THR A 50 -11.67 5.94 -14.00
N GLU A 51 -11.01 4.78 -13.91
CA GLU A 51 -10.56 4.26 -12.62
C GLU A 51 -9.54 5.16 -11.95
N GLN A 52 -8.63 5.75 -12.73
CA GLN A 52 -7.68 6.74 -12.21
C GLN A 52 -8.36 8.03 -11.79
N LEU A 53 -9.35 8.51 -12.55
CA LEU A 53 -10.13 9.70 -12.19
C LEU A 53 -10.88 9.51 -10.87
N LEU A 54 -11.33 8.30 -10.56
CA LEU A 54 -12.10 8.02 -9.33
C LEU A 54 -11.22 7.65 -8.13
N TYR A 55 -9.92 7.44 -8.33
CA TYR A 55 -9.00 6.99 -7.29
C TYR A 55 -8.81 8.07 -6.22
N GLU A 56 -9.03 7.71 -4.95
CA GLU A 56 -8.86 8.58 -3.78
C GLU A 56 -9.66 9.90 -3.81
N ILE A 57 -10.71 9.97 -4.65
CA ILE A 57 -11.61 11.12 -4.70
C ILE A 57 -12.79 10.88 -3.76
N HIS A 58 -12.95 11.77 -2.78
CA HIS A 58 -14.10 11.79 -1.89
C HIS A 58 -15.23 12.66 -2.46
N ASP A 59 -15.00 13.98 -2.57
CA ASP A 59 -15.93 14.93 -3.19
C ASP A 59 -15.38 15.36 -4.57
N PRO A 60 -15.95 14.88 -5.68
CA PRO A 60 -15.46 15.21 -7.02
C PRO A 60 -15.66 16.68 -7.39
N ALA A 61 -16.60 17.39 -6.77
CA ALA A 61 -16.79 18.82 -7.03
C ALA A 61 -15.83 19.72 -6.23
N ARG A 62 -15.15 19.15 -5.22
CA ARG A 62 -14.33 19.91 -4.27
C ARG A 62 -13.09 19.16 -3.82
N TYR A 63 -12.25 18.75 -4.76
CA TYR A 63 -10.98 18.08 -4.44
C TYR A 63 -9.88 19.11 -4.11
N PRO A 64 -9.43 19.24 -2.84
CA PRO A 64 -8.50 20.30 -2.47
C PRO A 64 -7.08 19.98 -2.93
N THR A 65 -6.48 20.88 -3.71
CA THR A 65 -5.05 20.90 -4.02
C THR A 65 -4.42 22.19 -3.49
N PRO A 66 -3.09 22.33 -3.47
CA PRO A 66 -2.43 23.54 -2.94
C PRO A 66 -2.88 24.84 -3.61
N ASP A 67 -3.04 24.84 -4.93
CA ASP A 67 -3.28 26.06 -5.72
C ASP A 67 -4.74 26.25 -6.13
N VAL A 68 -5.51 25.16 -6.19
CA VAL A 68 -6.90 25.16 -6.67
C VAL A 68 -7.72 24.10 -5.95
N ILE A 69 -9.01 24.37 -5.72
CA ILE A 69 -9.94 23.28 -5.40
C ILE A 69 -10.45 22.75 -6.75
N ALA A 70 -9.99 21.57 -7.14
CA ALA A 70 -10.35 20.96 -8.41
C ALA A 70 -11.81 20.45 -8.38
N ASP A 71 -12.54 20.75 -9.46
CA ASP A 71 -13.89 20.28 -9.71
C ASP A 71 -13.87 19.36 -10.94
N PHE A 72 -14.05 18.08 -10.66
CA PHE A 72 -14.13 17.01 -11.63
C PHE A 72 -15.57 16.61 -11.96
N SER A 73 -16.59 17.24 -11.37
CA SER A 73 -17.99 16.80 -11.51
C SER A 73 -18.52 16.96 -12.93
N GLY A 74 -17.89 17.83 -13.73
CA GLY A 74 -18.18 18.03 -15.15
C GLY A 74 -17.22 17.31 -16.10
N VAL A 75 -16.30 16.47 -15.60
CA VAL A 75 -15.30 15.80 -16.45
C VAL A 75 -15.95 14.75 -17.34
N SER A 76 -15.59 14.79 -18.62
CA SER A 76 -15.97 13.80 -19.62
C SER A 76 -14.71 13.20 -20.26
N LEU A 77 -14.75 11.90 -20.50
CA LEU A 77 -13.69 11.12 -21.17
C LEU A 77 -14.20 10.63 -22.52
N THR A 78 -13.40 10.76 -23.57
CA THR A 78 -13.73 10.29 -24.93
C THR A 78 -12.50 9.61 -25.53
N GLU A 79 -12.66 8.36 -25.96
CA GLU A 79 -11.58 7.64 -26.68
C GLU A 79 -11.43 8.20 -28.09
N GLU A 80 -10.21 8.57 -28.47
CA GLU A 80 -9.87 9.12 -29.78
C GLU A 80 -8.76 8.29 -30.42
N GLY A 81 -9.13 7.08 -30.88
CA GLY A 81 -8.20 6.13 -31.48
C GLY A 81 -7.49 5.26 -30.45
N SER A 82 -6.44 4.56 -30.90
CA SER A 82 -5.68 3.66 -30.03
C SER A 82 -4.90 4.44 -28.99
N ASP A 83 -5.01 4.05 -27.73
CA ASP A 83 -4.23 4.58 -26.62
C ASP A 83 -4.33 6.10 -26.42
N CYS A 84 -5.50 6.67 -26.70
CA CYS A 84 -5.72 8.11 -26.64
C CYS A 84 -7.10 8.40 -26.07
N VAL A 85 -7.14 9.13 -24.96
CA VAL A 85 -8.38 9.55 -24.30
C VAL A 85 -8.36 11.06 -24.11
N THR A 86 -9.27 11.74 -24.77
CA THR A 86 -9.50 13.17 -24.61
C THR A 86 -10.37 13.44 -23.39
N VAL A 87 -9.91 14.38 -22.56
CA VAL A 87 -10.51 14.78 -21.29
C VAL A 87 -10.95 16.24 -21.38
N ARG A 88 -12.19 16.51 -20.99
CA ARG A 88 -12.81 17.84 -21.04
C ARG A 88 -13.63 18.09 -19.77
N GLY A 89 -13.94 19.36 -19.50
CA GLY A 89 -14.96 19.74 -18.51
C GLY A 89 -14.49 19.87 -17.06
N GLY A 90 -13.18 19.68 -16.80
CA GLY A 90 -12.58 19.99 -15.51
C GLY A 90 -12.62 21.50 -15.22
N LYS A 91 -12.91 21.85 -13.96
CA LYS A 91 -12.98 23.22 -13.46
C LYS A 91 -12.16 23.37 -12.19
N GLY A 92 -12.06 24.60 -11.71
CA GLY A 92 -11.39 24.91 -10.46
C GLY A 92 -12.07 26.05 -9.71
N HIS A 93 -11.99 26.00 -8.39
CA HIS A 93 -12.39 27.07 -7.48
C HIS A 93 -11.16 27.64 -6.75
N PRO A 94 -11.26 28.86 -6.19
CA PRO A 94 -10.17 29.44 -5.40
C PRO A 94 -9.64 28.47 -4.33
N PRO A 95 -8.33 28.51 -4.02
CA PRO A 95 -7.74 27.65 -3.00
C PRO A 95 -8.39 27.91 -1.63
N SER A 96 -8.37 26.90 -0.77
CA SER A 96 -8.98 26.97 0.57
C SER A 96 -8.25 27.88 1.57
N GLY A 97 -7.05 28.36 1.21
CA GLY A 97 -6.13 29.03 2.15
C GLY A 97 -5.42 28.07 3.10
N GLN A 98 -5.58 26.75 2.91
CA GLN A 98 -4.94 25.72 3.73
C GLN A 98 -4.16 24.74 2.87
N LEU A 99 -3.05 24.23 3.41
CA LEU A 99 -2.25 23.18 2.80
C LEU A 99 -2.40 21.89 3.58
N LYS A 100 -2.64 20.79 2.87
CA LYS A 100 -2.54 19.44 3.44
C LYS A 100 -1.06 19.07 3.52
N VAL A 101 -0.57 18.83 4.72
CA VAL A 101 0.83 18.45 4.96
C VAL A 101 0.89 17.08 5.65
N SER A 102 1.93 16.33 5.31
CA SER A 102 2.27 15.05 5.96
C SER A 102 3.40 15.29 6.95
N ILE A 103 3.11 15.13 8.24
CA ILE A 103 4.09 15.27 9.32
C ILE A 103 4.64 13.89 9.66
N GLY A 104 5.90 13.65 9.32
CA GLY A 104 6.64 12.46 9.73
C GLY A 104 7.22 12.61 11.14
N TYR A 105 7.00 11.64 12.01
CA TYR A 105 7.59 11.60 13.35
C TYR A 105 8.01 10.17 13.73
N ARG A 106 9.00 10.05 14.62
CA ARG A 106 9.45 8.74 15.12
C ARG A 106 8.41 8.19 16.10
N ASP A 107 7.92 6.97 15.83
CA ASP A 107 6.90 6.28 16.63
C ASP A 107 7.40 4.89 17.08
N GLY A 108 8.65 4.85 17.56
CA GLY A 108 9.27 3.63 18.10
C GLY A 108 9.74 2.66 17.02
N TYR A 109 9.56 1.37 17.28
CA TYR A 109 10.12 0.27 16.50
C TYR A 109 9.07 -0.80 16.19
N GLN A 110 9.20 -1.42 15.02
CA GLN A 110 8.49 -2.64 14.69
C GLN A 110 9.45 -3.81 14.72
N GLY A 111 9.15 -4.80 15.56
CA GLY A 111 9.77 -6.11 15.51
C GLY A 111 8.92 -7.04 14.65
N GLU A 112 9.55 -7.83 13.80
CA GLU A 112 8.87 -8.86 13.03
C GLU A 112 9.70 -10.15 13.05
N GLY A 113 9.03 -11.27 13.29
CA GLY A 113 9.56 -12.60 13.04
C GLY A 113 8.62 -13.39 12.15
N GLN A 114 9.16 -14.20 11.24
CA GLN A 114 8.37 -15.11 10.43
C GLN A 114 8.99 -16.51 10.36
N ILE A 115 8.16 -17.55 10.19
CA ILE A 115 8.58 -18.93 9.94
C ILE A 115 7.55 -19.67 9.09
N SER A 116 8.00 -20.47 8.12
CA SER A 116 7.13 -21.22 7.20
C SER A 116 6.93 -22.67 7.63
N TYR A 117 5.75 -23.22 7.33
CA TYR A 117 5.41 -24.64 7.45
C TYR A 117 4.74 -25.10 6.16
N GLY A 118 5.21 -26.22 5.60
CA GLY A 118 4.67 -26.79 4.36
C GLY A 118 4.31 -28.27 4.49
N GLY A 119 3.43 -28.74 3.61
CA GLY A 119 2.96 -30.11 3.53
C GLY A 119 1.74 -30.40 4.43
N VAL A 120 1.46 -31.68 4.63
CA VAL A 120 0.32 -32.11 5.46
C VAL A 120 0.42 -31.46 6.85
N ASN A 121 -0.72 -30.98 7.34
CA ASN A 121 -0.84 -30.36 8.65
C ASN A 121 -0.05 -29.04 8.82
N ALA A 122 0.30 -28.35 7.73
CA ALA A 122 1.00 -27.05 7.77
C ALA A 122 0.26 -26.01 8.64
N VAL A 123 -1.05 -25.87 8.43
CA VAL A 123 -1.90 -24.93 9.18
C VAL A 123 -1.86 -25.22 10.69
N ALA A 124 -2.04 -26.48 11.11
CA ALA A 124 -2.03 -26.83 12.52
C ALA A 124 -0.65 -26.60 13.17
N ARG A 125 0.44 -26.82 12.43
CA ARG A 125 1.79 -26.48 12.90
C ARG A 125 2.00 -24.97 13.04
N GLY A 126 1.52 -24.18 12.08
CA GLY A 126 1.53 -22.72 12.18
C GLY A 126 0.72 -22.21 13.38
N GLN A 127 -0.45 -22.79 13.63
CA GLN A 127 -1.27 -22.48 14.81
C GLN A 127 -0.58 -22.85 16.11
N LEU A 128 0.00 -24.06 16.20
CA LEU A 128 0.77 -24.50 17.36
C LEU A 128 1.99 -23.60 17.63
N ALA A 129 2.69 -23.17 16.58
CA ALA A 129 3.79 -22.21 16.69
C ALA A 129 3.31 -20.87 17.25
N SER A 130 2.17 -20.36 16.76
CA SER A 130 1.54 -19.14 17.28
C SER A 130 1.18 -19.30 18.77
N GLU A 131 0.58 -20.41 19.17
CA GLU A 131 0.24 -20.68 20.57
C GLU A 131 1.48 -20.76 21.48
N ILE A 132 2.57 -21.37 21.02
CA ILE A 132 3.84 -21.43 21.75
C ILE A 132 4.37 -20.01 21.99
N LEU A 133 4.37 -19.17 20.96
CA LEU A 133 4.87 -17.79 21.05
C LEU A 133 3.98 -16.93 21.95
N GLN A 134 2.65 -17.04 21.85
CA GLN A 134 1.73 -16.34 22.76
C GLN A 134 2.03 -16.69 24.23
N LYS A 135 2.24 -17.98 24.55
CA LYS A 135 2.62 -18.41 25.91
C LYS A 135 3.98 -17.86 26.34
N ARG A 136 4.97 -17.81 25.44
CA ARG A 136 6.30 -17.25 25.73
C ARG A 136 6.25 -15.74 25.97
N PHE A 137 5.51 -15.01 25.13
CA PHE A 137 5.37 -13.56 25.25
C PHE A 137 4.61 -13.15 26.50
N ALA A 138 3.58 -13.91 26.89
CA ALA A 138 2.91 -13.73 28.19
C ALA A 138 3.88 -13.88 29.37
N ARG A 139 4.78 -14.88 29.34
CA ARG A 139 5.81 -15.07 30.38
C ARG A 139 6.82 -13.93 30.45
N TRP A 140 7.06 -13.24 29.33
CA TRP A 140 7.93 -12.07 29.28
C TRP A 140 7.21 -10.75 29.39
N GLN A 141 5.90 -10.77 29.63
CA GLN A 141 5.08 -9.57 29.81
C GLN A 141 5.18 -8.61 28.60
N ILE A 142 5.26 -9.15 27.39
CA ILE A 142 5.11 -8.34 26.17
C ILE A 142 3.61 -8.02 26.02
N PRO A 143 3.22 -6.73 25.92
CA PRO A 143 1.82 -6.33 25.81
C PRO A 143 1.13 -6.97 24.61
N ALA A 144 -0.10 -7.44 24.81
CA ALA A 144 -0.84 -8.19 23.79
C ALA A 144 -1.45 -7.28 22.72
N GLU A 145 -1.78 -6.04 23.10
CA GLU A 145 -2.39 -5.03 22.23
C GLU A 145 -1.50 -4.59 21.07
N ASP A 146 -0.18 -4.70 21.23
CA ASP A 146 0.79 -4.36 20.19
C ASP A 146 1.25 -5.59 19.38
N LEU A 147 0.80 -6.80 19.75
CA LEU A 147 1.16 -8.05 19.09
C LEU A 147 0.14 -8.45 18.03
N ARG A 148 0.63 -8.82 16.85
CA ARG A 148 -0.20 -9.38 15.78
C ARG A 148 0.38 -10.70 15.30
N PHE A 149 -0.50 -11.69 15.15
CA PHE A 149 -0.20 -13.02 14.65
C PHE A 149 -1.02 -13.29 13.39
N ASP A 150 -0.35 -13.52 12.28
CA ASP A 150 -0.96 -13.88 11.00
C ASP A 150 -0.37 -15.20 10.49
N LEU A 151 -1.20 -16.03 9.86
CA LEU A 151 -0.78 -17.09 8.95
C LEU A 151 -0.95 -16.56 7.53
N ILE A 152 0.14 -16.12 6.91
CA ILE A 152 0.19 -15.76 5.49
C ILE A 152 -0.16 -17.02 4.68
N GLY A 153 -1.10 -16.87 3.76
CA GLY A 153 -1.75 -17.97 3.04
C GLY A 153 -3.12 -18.37 3.60
N LEU A 154 -3.47 -17.92 4.81
CA LEU A 154 -4.75 -18.24 5.45
C LEU A 154 -5.54 -16.99 5.90
N ASN A 155 -4.97 -16.17 6.77
CA ASN A 155 -5.73 -15.10 7.45
C ASN A 155 -5.04 -13.72 7.51
N ALA A 156 -3.97 -13.51 6.74
CA ALA A 156 -3.17 -12.29 6.81
C ALA A 156 -3.89 -11.01 6.32
N LEU A 157 -4.90 -11.13 5.45
CA LEU A 157 -5.66 -9.99 4.91
C LEU A 157 -6.99 -9.78 5.66
N TYR A 158 -7.80 -10.83 5.76
CA TYR A 158 -9.18 -10.73 6.25
C TYR A 158 -9.38 -11.21 7.69
N GLY A 159 -8.32 -11.68 8.35
CA GLY A 159 -8.40 -12.18 9.73
C GLY A 159 -9.28 -13.42 9.87
N LYS A 160 -9.99 -13.53 10.99
CA LYS A 160 -10.92 -14.65 11.26
C LYS A 160 -12.27 -14.31 10.63
N GLY A 161 -12.68 -15.01 9.57
CA GLY A 161 -14.01 -14.78 8.99
C GLY A 161 -14.22 -15.20 7.54
N THR A 162 -13.16 -15.66 6.85
CA THR A 162 -13.28 -16.17 5.48
C THR A 162 -13.30 -17.68 5.49
N GLU A 163 -14.30 -18.28 4.85
CA GLU A 163 -14.25 -19.70 4.48
C GLU A 163 -13.08 -19.90 3.52
N SER A 164 -12.08 -20.69 3.92
CA SER A 164 -10.91 -20.97 3.09
C SER A 164 -10.58 -22.45 3.15
N VAL A 165 -10.29 -23.05 1.99
CA VAL A 165 -9.63 -24.35 1.92
C VAL A 165 -8.28 -24.23 2.63
N ALA A 166 -7.93 -25.22 3.46
CA ALA A 166 -6.66 -25.22 4.16
C ALA A 166 -5.50 -25.27 3.13
N PRO A 167 -4.61 -24.26 3.11
CA PRO A 167 -3.50 -24.25 2.17
C PRO A 167 -2.47 -25.34 2.50
N ALA A 168 -1.73 -25.78 1.48
CA ALA A 168 -0.65 -26.76 1.63
C ALA A 168 0.58 -26.19 2.35
N GLU A 169 0.67 -24.87 2.47
CA GLU A 169 1.72 -24.16 3.18
C GLU A 169 1.18 -22.89 3.83
N VAL A 170 1.79 -22.50 4.95
CA VAL A 170 1.53 -21.23 5.62
C VAL A 170 2.83 -20.64 6.13
N ARG A 171 2.85 -19.32 6.27
CA ARG A 171 3.94 -18.63 6.98
C ARG A 171 3.37 -17.89 8.18
N LEU A 172 3.77 -18.32 9.37
CA LEU A 172 3.48 -17.57 10.59
C LEU A 172 4.30 -16.29 10.55
N ARG A 173 3.62 -15.14 10.60
CA ARG A 173 4.19 -13.83 10.81
C ARG A 173 3.74 -13.31 12.16
N VAL A 174 4.69 -12.88 12.97
CA VAL A 174 4.43 -12.24 14.25
C VAL A 174 5.09 -10.88 14.27
N THR A 175 4.29 -9.85 14.51
CA THR A 175 4.76 -8.47 14.57
C THR A 175 4.46 -7.86 15.94
N VAL A 176 5.32 -6.94 16.36
CA VAL A 176 5.10 -6.12 17.55
C VAL A 176 5.44 -4.67 17.25
N ARG A 177 4.66 -3.72 17.74
CA ARG A 177 5.08 -2.32 17.86
C ARG A 177 5.59 -2.06 19.28
N SER A 178 6.72 -1.37 19.43
CA SER A 178 7.27 -1.07 20.76
C SER A 178 8.14 0.18 20.73
N MET A 179 8.09 0.97 21.81
CA MET A 179 9.07 2.04 22.03
C MET A 179 10.46 1.52 22.38
N SER A 180 10.58 0.23 22.71
CA SER A 180 11.85 -0.41 23.04
C SER A 180 12.38 -1.26 21.88
N PRO A 181 13.55 -0.92 21.30
CA PRO A 181 14.14 -1.70 20.23
C PRO A 181 14.53 -3.11 20.69
N SER A 182 14.82 -3.29 21.98
CA SER A 182 15.17 -4.60 22.54
C SER A 182 13.96 -5.53 22.65
N ILE A 183 12.76 -5.00 22.96
CA ILE A 183 11.50 -5.74 22.94
C ILE A 183 11.15 -6.11 21.49
N ALA A 184 11.25 -5.15 20.56
CA ALA A 184 11.03 -5.40 19.13
C ALA A 184 11.95 -6.54 18.61
N ALA A 185 13.23 -6.48 18.93
CA ALA A 185 14.19 -7.52 18.54
C ALA A 185 13.91 -8.87 19.20
N LYS A 186 13.37 -8.89 20.42
CA LYS A 186 13.06 -10.12 21.14
C LYS A 186 11.97 -10.94 20.45
N VAL A 187 10.95 -10.28 19.89
CA VAL A 187 9.88 -10.98 19.15
C VAL A 187 10.43 -11.72 17.95
N GLY A 188 11.28 -11.08 17.15
CA GLY A 188 11.93 -11.73 16.00
C GLY A 188 12.77 -12.95 16.40
N ARG A 189 13.62 -12.80 17.42
CA ARG A 189 14.47 -13.89 17.95
C ARG A 189 13.65 -15.09 18.43
N GLU A 190 12.47 -14.85 18.95
CA GLU A 190 11.62 -15.92 19.49
C GLU A 190 10.90 -16.72 18.43
N VAL A 191 10.54 -16.07 17.32
CA VAL A 191 10.12 -16.78 16.12
C VAL A 191 11.27 -17.61 15.57
N GLU A 192 12.48 -17.06 15.49
CA GLU A 192 13.66 -17.80 15.05
C GLU A 192 13.98 -19.01 15.94
N ALA A 193 13.81 -18.87 17.26
CA ALA A 193 14.00 -19.95 18.22
C ALA A 193 13.05 -21.16 18.02
N LEU A 194 11.97 -21.02 17.22
CA LEU A 194 11.10 -22.13 16.87
C LEU A 194 11.79 -23.19 16.00
N TYR A 195 12.93 -22.89 15.36
CA TYR A 195 13.71 -23.89 14.63
C TYR A 195 14.05 -25.11 15.47
N THR A 196 14.46 -24.87 16.71
CA THR A 196 14.91 -25.91 17.64
C THR A 196 13.95 -26.11 18.80
N ASN A 197 13.00 -25.20 19.01
CA ASN A 197 12.09 -25.20 20.14
C ASN A 197 10.61 -25.04 19.73
N GLY A 198 10.26 -25.40 18.50
CA GLY A 198 8.93 -25.26 17.93
C GLY A 198 8.42 -26.53 17.25
N PRO A 199 7.28 -26.43 16.53
CA PRO A 199 6.73 -27.54 15.77
C PRO A 199 7.67 -28.03 14.67
N ALA A 200 7.59 -29.33 14.35
CA ALA A 200 8.46 -29.95 13.36
C ALA A 200 8.30 -29.36 11.94
N GLY A 201 9.40 -29.36 11.18
CA GLY A 201 9.41 -28.95 9.77
C GLY A 201 9.15 -27.46 9.55
N GLY A 202 9.56 -26.61 10.50
CA GLY A 202 9.65 -25.17 10.30
C GLY A 202 10.86 -24.81 9.43
N GLY A 203 10.70 -23.83 8.53
CA GLY A 203 11.74 -23.43 7.58
C GLY A 203 11.67 -21.96 7.21
N GLY A 204 12.80 -21.43 6.72
CA GLY A 204 12.89 -20.07 6.18
C GLY A 204 12.59 -18.96 7.20
N ALA A 205 12.94 -19.17 8.48
CA ALA A 205 12.70 -18.17 9.50
C ALA A 205 13.50 -16.88 9.25
N VAL A 206 12.87 -15.74 9.51
CA VAL A 206 13.49 -14.41 9.39
C VAL A 206 13.11 -13.58 10.61
N ALA A 207 14.01 -12.71 11.02
CA ALA A 207 13.79 -11.73 12.06
C ALA A 207 14.27 -10.36 11.59
N GLN A 208 13.47 -9.33 11.81
CA GLN A 208 13.83 -7.96 11.47
C GLN A 208 13.32 -6.97 12.52
N VAL A 209 14.04 -5.85 12.66
CA VAL A 209 13.62 -4.70 13.45
C VAL A 209 13.78 -3.46 12.57
N ARG A 210 12.74 -2.62 12.53
CA ARG A 210 12.77 -1.34 11.83
C ARG A 210 12.27 -0.22 12.72
N GLU A 211 12.83 0.97 12.55
CA GLU A 211 12.28 2.19 13.12
C GLU A 211 10.96 2.53 12.40
N ILE A 212 9.97 2.98 13.16
CA ILE A 212 8.68 3.42 12.63
C ILE A 212 8.75 4.94 12.49
N VAL A 213 8.59 5.42 11.27
CA VAL A 213 8.25 6.83 10.99
C VAL A 213 6.76 6.88 10.72
N ALA A 214 5.98 7.29 11.72
CA ALA A 214 4.55 7.49 11.56
C ALA A 214 4.28 8.79 10.81
N ILE A 215 3.16 8.85 10.09
CA ILE A 215 2.74 10.02 9.34
C ILE A 215 1.38 10.47 9.84
N GLN A 216 1.28 11.74 10.21
CA GLN A 216 0.01 12.41 10.47
C GLN A 216 -0.27 13.40 9.34
N SER A 217 -1.43 13.27 8.68
CA SER A 217 -1.93 14.29 7.75
C SER A 217 -2.70 15.35 8.51
N VAL A 218 -2.36 16.62 8.30
CA VAL A 218 -3.07 17.78 8.87
C VAL A 218 -3.24 18.90 7.84
N LEU A 219 -4.13 19.85 8.14
CA LEU A 219 -4.24 21.11 7.41
C LEU A 219 -3.52 22.20 8.20
N ILE A 220 -2.70 23.00 7.51
CA ILE A 220 -2.07 24.19 8.07
C ILE A 220 -2.43 25.43 7.23
N PRO A 221 -2.44 26.64 7.82
CA PRO A 221 -2.58 27.87 7.04
C PRO A 221 -1.47 28.00 5.99
N ALA A 222 -1.83 28.35 4.76
CA ALA A 222 -0.89 28.43 3.65
C ALA A 222 0.20 29.48 3.90
N GLU A 223 -0.10 30.57 4.63
CA GLU A 223 0.85 31.64 4.95
C GLU A 223 2.03 31.19 5.82
N LEU A 224 1.94 30.03 6.48
CA LEU A 224 3.05 29.47 7.26
C LEU A 224 4.15 28.85 6.37
N VAL A 225 3.86 28.61 5.10
CA VAL A 225 4.77 27.97 4.15
C VAL A 225 5.30 29.00 3.17
N LYS A 226 6.62 29.02 2.96
CA LYS A 226 7.30 29.88 1.97
C LYS A 226 7.94 28.99 0.90
N PRO A 227 7.30 28.80 -0.27
CA PRO A 227 7.87 28.02 -1.35
C PRO A 227 9.20 28.61 -1.83
N GLN A 228 10.18 27.75 -2.14
CA GLN A 228 11.46 28.14 -2.73
C GLN A 228 11.77 27.24 -3.91
N ILE A 229 12.16 27.83 -5.04
CA ILE A 229 12.55 27.09 -6.24
C ILE A 229 14.06 27.10 -6.33
N HIS A 230 14.66 25.91 -6.40
CA HIS A 230 16.09 25.71 -6.61
C HIS A 230 16.27 25.03 -7.97
N LEU A 231 16.99 25.68 -8.86
CA LEU A 231 17.32 25.15 -10.18
C LEU A 231 18.71 24.54 -10.13
N GLU A 232 18.79 23.22 -10.21
CA GLU A 232 20.05 22.50 -10.35
C GLU A 232 20.25 22.12 -11.82
N LYS A 233 21.42 22.45 -12.38
CA LYS A 233 21.84 21.90 -13.67
C LYS A 233 22.41 20.51 -13.41
N ILE A 234 21.71 19.50 -13.91
CA ILE A 234 22.16 18.10 -13.95
C ILE A 234 22.99 17.89 -15.21
#